data_AF-A0A7J7IP34-F1
#
_entry.id   AF-A0A7J7IP34-F1
#
_cell.length_a   1.000
_cell.length_b   1.000
_cell.length_c   1.000
_cell.angle_alpha   90.00
_cell.angle_beta   90.00
_cell.angle_gamma   90.00
#
_symmetry.space_group_name_H-M   'P 1'
#
loop_
_entity.id
_entity.type
_entity.pdbx_description
1 polymer ?
#
loop_
_entity_poly.entity_id
_entity_poly.type
_entity_poly.pdbx_seq_one_letter_code
_entity_poly.pdbx_strand_id
1 'polypeptide(L)'
;MDESSVCLLFADRRLTLETVPRLWIDNYGDAEGTLELFKSYFESAEIPKVWHNYSFDRAVLFNHGIDCHGFAGDTMHMCRLYDASRHRYSLEALSEDFLWRGKQNMRELFGKPRILKNGKPGKDIIVPSAAELQTNPETIYRWVQYSTFDAEATWYLRDRLERRLRSQHIRGAERTMFDLYAEYFVPFGELLTDMERVGFKIDVSQLEEAQRVAEADLERYASNFRHWATRYCADAAFMNLDSENQKRQFFFAPARNRKTGDLLPVERVLMLKILK
;
A
#
# COMPACT_ATOMS: atom_id res chain seq x y z
N MET A 1 6.29 3.39 7.40
CA MET A 1 7.39 3.70 8.33
C MET A 1 8.14 2.40 8.55
N ASP A 2 9.47 2.43 8.55
CA ASP A 2 10.26 1.28 9.05
C ASP A 2 10.01 1.15 10.56
N GLU A 3 10.15 -0.06 11.07
CA GLU A 3 9.68 -0.54 12.37
C GLU A 3 10.38 0.12 13.56
N SER A 4 11.06 1.25 13.41
CA SER A 4 12.07 1.71 14.36
C SER A 4 11.97 3.18 14.78
N SER A 5 10.96 3.92 14.35
CA SER A 5 10.71 5.28 14.83
C SER A 5 9.24 5.65 14.71
N VAL A 6 8.74 6.44 15.66
CA VAL A 6 7.35 6.89 15.70
C VAL A 6 7.30 8.42 15.76
N CYS A 7 6.34 9.01 15.05
CA CYS A 7 6.12 10.45 15.03
C CYS A 7 4.83 10.79 15.75
N LEU A 8 4.91 11.77 16.66
CA LEU A 8 3.77 12.27 17.41
C LEU A 8 3.58 13.76 17.17
N LEU A 9 2.31 14.16 17.09
CA LEU A 9 1.90 15.55 17.16
C LEU A 9 1.06 15.73 18.42
N PHE A 10 1.49 16.61 19.32
CA PHE A 10 0.72 16.93 20.52
C PHE A 10 -0.06 18.21 20.27
N ALA A 11 -1.38 18.10 20.15
CA ALA A 11 -2.25 19.24 19.90
C ALA A 11 -3.26 19.42 21.03
N ASP A 12 -3.12 20.50 21.81
CA ASP A 12 -4.17 21.04 22.66
C ASP A 12 -5.05 21.98 21.81
N ARG A 13 -6.37 21.99 22.05
CA ARG A 13 -7.32 22.94 21.45
C ARG A 13 -6.95 24.41 21.73
N ARG A 14 -6.07 24.68 22.69
CA ARG A 14 -5.56 26.02 23.03
C ARG A 14 -4.33 26.45 22.22
N LEU A 15 -3.66 25.53 21.52
CA LEU A 15 -2.49 25.84 20.70
C LEU A 15 -2.93 26.35 19.32
N THR A 16 -2.23 27.36 18.82
CA THR A 16 -2.44 27.88 17.46
C THR A 16 -1.73 26.99 16.44
N LEU A 17 -2.16 27.08 15.16
CA LEU A 17 -1.63 26.27 14.05
C LEU A 17 -0.09 26.36 13.88
N GLU A 18 0.52 27.45 14.34
CA GLU A 18 1.97 27.70 14.22
C GLU A 18 2.77 27.17 15.41
N THR A 19 2.11 26.71 16.47
CA THR A 19 2.74 26.40 17.77
C THR A 19 2.56 24.94 18.21
N VAL A 20 2.02 24.08 17.34
CA VAL A 20 1.81 22.66 17.69
C VAL A 20 3.16 21.93 17.73
N PRO A 21 3.59 21.42 18.90
CA PRO A 21 4.85 20.71 19.00
C PRO A 21 4.80 19.38 18.25
N ARG A 22 5.84 19.15 17.44
CA ARG A 22 6.12 17.89 16.76
C ARG A 22 7.20 17.14 17.51
N LEU A 23 6.97 15.86 17.78
CA LEU A 23 7.94 14.98 18.41
C LEU A 23 8.28 13.85 17.44
N TRP A 24 9.57 13.68 17.19
CA TRP A 24 10.11 12.52 16.50
C TRP A 24 10.82 11.65 17.54
N ILE A 25 10.38 10.40 17.66
CA ILE A 25 10.92 9.43 18.62
C ILE A 25 11.75 8.43 17.85
N ASP A 26 13.07 8.46 18.05
CA ASP A 26 13.98 7.42 17.60
C ASP A 26 13.82 6.19 18.49
N ASN A 27 13.79 5.01 17.88
CA ASN A 27 13.79 3.71 18.55
C ASN A 27 14.71 2.72 17.81
N TYR A 28 15.70 3.22 17.06
CA TYR A 28 16.63 2.41 16.28
C TYR A 28 18.04 2.41 16.89
N GLY A 29 18.74 1.28 16.79
CA GLY A 29 20.13 1.16 17.22
C GLY A 29 20.31 1.52 18.69
N ASP A 30 21.16 2.49 18.99
CA ASP A 30 21.45 2.93 20.36
C ASP A 30 20.23 3.55 21.08
N ALA A 31 19.17 3.92 20.34
CA ALA A 31 17.92 4.46 20.89
C ALA A 31 16.85 3.37 21.14
N GLU A 32 17.16 2.09 20.94
CA GLU A 32 16.23 0.99 21.18
C GLU A 32 15.64 1.03 22.61
N GLY A 33 14.32 0.87 22.71
CA GLY A 33 13.58 0.94 23.97
C GLY A 33 13.09 2.34 24.33
N THR A 34 13.48 3.39 23.61
CA THR A 34 12.96 4.76 23.84
C THR A 34 11.44 4.82 23.65
N LEU A 35 10.89 4.03 22.73
CA LEU A 35 9.45 3.98 22.48
C LEU A 35 8.64 3.49 23.70
N GLU A 36 9.21 2.64 24.55
CA GLU A 36 8.56 2.13 25.77
C GLU A 36 8.24 3.25 26.78
N LEU A 37 8.99 4.36 26.75
CA LEU A 37 8.70 5.53 27.60
C LEU A 37 7.32 6.13 27.30
N PHE A 38 6.80 5.90 26.10
CA PHE A 38 5.50 6.37 25.63
C PHE A 38 4.40 5.31 25.70
N LYS A 39 4.70 4.11 26.23
CA LYS A 39 3.73 3.02 26.32
C LYS A 39 2.43 3.42 27.01
N SER A 40 2.53 4.08 28.17
CA SER A 40 1.36 4.58 28.91
C SER A 40 0.48 5.54 28.08
N TYR A 41 1.09 6.32 27.18
CA TYR A 41 0.35 7.19 26.26
C TYR A 41 -0.36 6.38 25.18
N PHE A 42 0.34 5.45 24.52
CA PHE A 42 -0.23 4.64 23.45
C PHE A 42 -1.32 3.68 23.93
N GLU A 43 -1.12 3.01 25.07
CA GLU A 43 -2.05 2.03 25.62
C GLU A 43 -3.25 2.66 26.36
N SER A 44 -3.25 3.97 26.58
CA SER A 44 -4.38 4.64 27.24
C SER A 44 -5.59 4.80 26.30
N ALA A 45 -6.68 4.09 26.56
CA ALA A 45 -7.94 4.28 25.82
C ALA A 45 -8.56 5.69 25.98
N GLU A 46 -8.24 6.38 27.08
CA GLU A 46 -8.75 7.73 27.40
C GLU A 46 -8.11 8.84 26.55
N ILE A 47 -6.94 8.58 25.97
CA ILE A 47 -6.25 9.55 25.12
C ILE A 47 -6.62 9.26 23.66
N PRO A 48 -7.41 10.11 22.99
CA PRO A 48 -7.80 9.89 21.61
C PRO A 48 -6.63 10.13 20.64
N LYS A 49 -6.35 9.16 19.77
CA LYS A 49 -5.32 9.25 18.73
C LYS A 49 -5.92 9.13 17.35
N VAL A 50 -5.35 9.90 16.43
CA VAL A 50 -5.78 9.97 15.04
C VAL A 50 -4.62 9.57 14.16
N TRP A 51 -4.92 8.80 13.12
CA TRP A 51 -3.94 8.16 12.27
C TRP A 51 -4.22 8.40 10.79
N HIS A 52 -3.28 8.00 9.96
CA HIS A 52 -3.48 7.83 8.54
C HIS A 52 -3.03 6.42 8.19
N ASN A 53 -3.97 5.50 7.97
CA ASN A 53 -3.73 4.06 7.86
C ASN A 53 -3.34 3.39 9.20
N TYR A 54 -4.23 3.48 10.18
CA TYR A 54 -4.04 3.01 11.57
C TYR A 54 -3.57 1.56 11.69
N SER A 55 -4.05 0.66 10.82
CA SER A 55 -3.71 -0.77 10.90
C SER A 55 -2.21 -1.03 10.82
N PHE A 56 -1.52 -0.26 9.97
CA PHE A 56 -0.08 -0.35 9.83
C PHE A 56 0.63 0.06 11.13
N ASP A 57 0.33 1.26 11.64
CA ASP A 57 1.01 1.78 12.83
C ASP A 57 0.69 0.96 14.09
N ARG A 58 -0.56 0.49 14.24
CA ARG A 58 -0.95 -0.38 15.36
C ARG A 58 -0.18 -1.71 15.33
N ALA A 59 -0.04 -2.33 14.16
CA ALA A 59 0.74 -3.55 14.01
C ALA A 59 2.22 -3.34 14.34
N VAL A 60 2.82 -2.24 13.87
CA VAL A 60 4.21 -1.89 14.21
C VAL A 60 4.38 -1.68 15.71
N LEU A 61 3.52 -0.90 16.36
CA LEU A 61 3.57 -0.70 17.81
C LEU A 61 3.42 -2.00 18.59
N PHE A 62 2.54 -2.89 18.13
CA PHE A 62 2.33 -4.19 18.78
C PHE A 62 3.56 -5.10 18.68
N ASN A 63 4.31 -5.04 17.57
CA ASN A 63 5.58 -5.75 17.44
C ASN A 63 6.64 -5.27 18.45
N HIS A 64 6.51 -4.03 18.96
CA HIS A 64 7.30 -3.50 20.07
C HIS A 64 6.69 -3.76 21.44
N GLY A 65 5.63 -4.57 21.53
CA GLY A 65 4.97 -4.90 22.79
C GLY A 65 4.07 -3.79 23.33
N ILE A 66 3.64 -2.85 22.49
CA ILE A 66 2.73 -1.75 22.84
C ILE A 66 1.36 -2.01 22.18
N ASP A 67 0.33 -2.31 22.99
CA ASP A 67 -1.04 -2.45 22.46
C ASP A 67 -1.72 -1.08 22.38
N CYS A 68 -1.56 -0.41 21.23
CA CYS A 68 -2.07 0.94 21.06
C CYS A 68 -3.61 0.97 21.10
N HIS A 69 -4.16 1.72 22.06
CA HIS A 69 -5.59 1.98 22.25
C HIS A 69 -5.94 3.46 22.04
N GLY A 70 -7.23 3.78 22.16
CA GLY A 70 -7.73 5.15 22.02
C GLY A 70 -7.84 5.57 20.56
N PHE A 71 -8.17 4.63 19.66
CA PHE A 71 -8.41 4.93 18.25
C PHE A 71 -9.59 5.88 18.11
N ALA A 72 -9.33 7.11 17.65
CA ALA A 72 -10.34 8.17 17.52
C ALA A 72 -10.60 8.55 16.05
N GLY A 73 -9.75 8.11 15.13
CA GLY A 73 -9.99 8.29 13.71
C GLY A 73 -8.81 7.95 12.82
N ASP A 74 -9.12 7.74 11.55
CA ASP A 74 -8.22 7.46 10.45
C ASP A 74 -8.62 8.33 9.26
N THR A 75 -7.75 9.26 8.90
CA THR A 75 -8.00 10.24 7.84
C THR A 75 -8.17 9.61 6.46
N MET A 76 -7.59 8.44 6.21
CA MET A 76 -7.81 7.69 4.97
C MET A 76 -9.28 7.26 4.88
N HIS A 77 -9.83 6.70 5.96
CA HIS A 77 -11.22 6.26 5.99
C HIS A 77 -12.22 7.41 6.09
N MET A 78 -11.89 8.49 6.82
CA MET A 78 -12.70 9.70 6.83
C MET A 78 -12.84 10.29 5.41
N CYS A 79 -11.76 10.31 4.64
CA CYS A 79 -11.81 10.80 3.26
C CYS A 79 -12.58 9.84 2.34
N ARG A 80 -12.42 8.53 2.51
CA ARG A 80 -13.19 7.53 1.75
C ARG A 80 -14.69 7.63 2.00
N LEU A 81 -15.09 7.94 3.23
CA LEU A 81 -16.49 8.17 3.56
C LEU A 81 -17.01 9.48 2.97
N TYR A 82 -16.17 10.52 2.95
CA TYR A 82 -16.51 11.82 2.37
C TYR A 82 -16.69 11.76 0.84
N ASP A 83 -15.77 11.09 0.15
CA ASP A 83 -15.77 10.94 -1.31
C ASP A 83 -15.14 9.60 -1.72
N ALA A 84 -16.00 8.60 -1.89
CA ALA A 84 -15.60 7.24 -2.29
C ALA A 84 -15.15 7.14 -3.76
N SER A 85 -15.38 8.17 -4.58
CA SER A 85 -15.05 8.15 -6.01
C SER A 85 -13.57 8.45 -6.30
N ARG A 86 -12.83 8.91 -5.28
CA ARG A 86 -11.41 9.25 -5.41
C ARG A 86 -10.58 8.02 -5.74
N HIS A 87 -9.62 8.21 -6.64
CA HIS A 87 -8.66 7.18 -7.02
C HIS A 87 -7.58 6.92 -5.95
N ARG A 88 -7.25 7.95 -5.15
CA ARG A 88 -6.12 7.91 -4.20
C ARG A 88 -6.51 8.53 -2.86
N TYR A 89 -6.10 7.85 -1.79
CA TYR A 89 -6.30 8.27 -0.39
C TYR A 89 -5.00 8.33 0.39
N SER A 90 -3.84 8.32 -0.28
CA SER A 90 -2.54 8.46 0.39
C SER A 90 -2.42 9.83 1.05
N LEU A 91 -1.62 9.91 2.12
CA LEU A 91 -1.40 11.15 2.84
C LEU A 91 -0.87 12.26 1.91
N GLU A 92 -0.03 11.89 0.93
CA GLU A 92 0.42 12.76 -0.16
C GLU A 92 -0.75 13.36 -0.93
N ALA A 93 -1.61 12.53 -1.52
CA ALA A 93 -2.74 13.00 -2.32
C ALA A 93 -3.75 13.81 -1.48
N LEU A 94 -3.99 13.42 -0.23
CA LEU A 94 -4.93 14.14 0.63
C LEU A 94 -4.36 15.48 1.11
N SER A 95 -3.09 15.52 1.49
CA SER A 95 -2.47 16.78 1.93
C SER A 95 -2.34 17.79 0.79
N GLU A 96 -2.09 17.33 -0.44
CA GLU A 96 -2.09 18.19 -1.64
C GLU A 96 -3.47 18.81 -1.90
N ASP A 97 -4.53 18.02 -1.80
CA ASP A 97 -5.90 18.47 -2.13
C ASP A 97 -6.58 19.28 -1.02
N PHE A 98 -6.30 18.98 0.25
CA PHE A 98 -7.08 19.50 1.38
C PHE A 98 -6.30 20.45 2.30
N LEU A 99 -4.96 20.48 2.24
CA LEU A 99 -4.13 21.33 3.08
C LEU A 99 -3.46 22.45 2.29
N TRP A 100 -2.79 23.36 2.99
CA TRP A 100 -2.03 24.46 2.38
C TRP A 100 -0.72 24.03 1.74
N ARG A 101 -0.24 22.82 2.07
CA ARG A 101 0.98 22.23 1.54
C ARG A 101 0.81 20.72 1.43
N GLY A 102 1.09 20.19 0.25
CA GLY A 102 1.19 18.74 0.03
C GLY A 102 2.44 18.15 0.69
N LYS A 103 2.31 16.93 1.20
CA LYS A 103 3.43 16.09 1.62
C LYS A 103 4.28 15.77 0.39
N GLN A 104 5.58 15.96 0.50
CA GLN A 104 6.51 15.65 -0.59
C GLN A 104 6.61 14.14 -0.81
N ASN A 105 6.85 13.73 -2.04
CA ASN A 105 7.02 12.32 -2.37
C ASN A 105 8.36 11.78 -1.82
N MET A 106 8.37 10.58 -1.24
CA MET A 106 9.59 9.97 -0.69
C MET A 106 10.67 9.77 -1.76
N ARG A 107 10.26 9.39 -2.98
CA ARG A 107 11.14 9.16 -4.13
C ARG A 107 11.75 10.46 -4.65
N GLU A 108 11.01 11.56 -4.59
CA GLU A 108 11.55 12.87 -4.96
C GLU A 108 12.50 13.41 -3.90
N LEU A 109 12.18 13.18 -2.62
CA LEU A 109 12.94 13.73 -1.51
C LEU A 109 14.25 12.98 -1.28
N PHE A 110 14.22 11.65 -1.34
CA PHE A 110 15.34 10.77 -0.95
C PHE A 110 15.83 9.86 -2.07
N GLY A 111 15.19 9.87 -3.24
CA GLY A 111 15.55 9.00 -4.35
C GLY A 111 16.96 9.25 -4.85
N LYS A 112 17.74 8.18 -5.00
CA LYS A 112 19.08 8.18 -5.58
C LYS A 112 19.09 7.30 -6.83
N PRO A 113 19.83 7.66 -7.89
CA PRO A 113 19.97 6.79 -9.04
C PRO A 113 20.71 5.50 -8.63
N ARG A 114 20.19 4.35 -9.05
CA ARG A 114 20.80 3.06 -8.79
C ARG A 114 22.15 2.99 -9.48
N ILE A 115 23.20 2.70 -8.72
CA ILE A 115 24.53 2.50 -9.28
C ILE A 115 24.57 1.12 -9.96
N LEU A 116 24.91 1.11 -11.26
CA LEU A 116 25.07 -0.11 -12.05
C LEU A 116 26.38 -0.83 -11.68
N LYS A 117 26.52 -2.11 -12.06
CA LYS A 117 27.75 -2.90 -11.83
C LYS A 117 29.03 -2.25 -12.39
N ASN A 118 28.90 -1.34 -13.34
CA ASN A 118 30.00 -0.60 -13.96
C ASN A 118 30.29 0.75 -13.25
N GLY A 119 29.70 1.01 -12.09
CA GLY A 119 29.90 2.23 -11.30
C GLY A 119 29.18 3.48 -11.80
N LYS A 120 28.42 3.40 -12.92
CA LYS A 120 27.68 4.54 -13.47
C LYS A 120 26.24 4.62 -12.91
N PRO A 121 25.65 5.82 -12.82
CA PRO A 121 24.24 5.98 -12.47
C PRO A 121 23.33 5.35 -13.54
N GLY A 122 22.45 4.46 -13.10
CA GLY A 122 21.37 3.90 -13.92
C GLY A 122 20.15 4.82 -13.99
N LYS A 123 19.17 4.45 -14.84
CA LYS A 123 17.90 5.18 -14.97
C LYS A 123 16.92 4.91 -13.81
N ASP A 124 17.10 3.80 -13.11
CA ASP A 124 16.23 3.41 -12.01
C ASP A 124 16.56 4.25 -10.76
N ILE A 125 15.57 4.92 -10.20
CA ILE A 125 15.69 5.60 -8.91
C ILE A 125 15.34 4.61 -7.80
N ILE A 126 16.25 4.42 -6.86
CA ILE A 126 16.05 3.68 -5.61
C ILE A 126 15.83 4.66 -4.46
N VAL A 127 14.93 4.31 -3.56
CA VAL A 127 14.74 5.05 -2.30
C VAL A 127 15.48 4.28 -1.20
N PRO A 128 16.41 4.92 -0.46
CA PRO A 128 17.07 4.29 0.68
C PRO A 128 16.06 3.76 1.71
N SER A 129 16.44 2.76 2.49
CA SER A 129 15.59 2.29 3.58
C SER A 129 15.46 3.36 4.68
N ALA A 130 14.43 3.29 5.51
CA ALA A 130 14.27 4.29 6.57
C ALA A 130 15.39 4.20 7.64
N ALA A 131 15.87 2.99 7.97
CA ALA A 131 17.12 2.80 8.71
C ALA A 131 18.31 3.56 8.11
N GLU A 132 18.51 3.49 6.78
CA GLU A 132 19.57 4.26 6.10
C GLU A 132 19.32 5.77 6.18
N LEU A 133 18.06 6.22 6.04
CA LEU A 133 17.71 7.64 6.07
C LEU A 133 17.89 8.27 7.44
N GLN A 134 17.58 7.53 8.51
CA GLN A 134 17.67 8.04 9.88
C GLN A 134 19.08 7.93 10.48
N THR A 135 19.89 6.97 10.05
CA THR A 135 21.27 6.85 10.54
C THR A 135 22.28 7.68 9.75
N ASN A 136 21.91 8.17 8.56
CA ASN A 136 22.80 8.99 7.74
C ASN A 136 22.73 10.48 8.13
N PRO A 137 23.86 11.10 8.55
CA PRO A 137 23.92 12.52 8.93
C PRO A 137 23.43 13.50 7.86
N GLU A 138 23.54 13.15 6.57
CA GLU A 138 23.08 14.00 5.47
C GLU A 138 21.55 14.00 5.31
N THR A 139 20.87 12.92 5.71
CA THR A 139 19.44 12.74 5.48
C THR A 139 18.60 12.85 6.73
N ILE A 140 19.15 12.62 7.93
CA ILE A 140 18.40 12.57 9.20
C ILE A 140 17.53 13.82 9.41
N TYR A 141 18.04 15.03 9.18
CA TYR A 141 17.24 16.24 9.37
C TYR A 141 16.02 16.28 8.44
N ARG A 142 16.21 15.95 7.16
CA ARG A 142 15.12 15.88 6.18
C ARG A 142 14.16 14.73 6.48
N TRP A 143 14.68 13.61 6.99
CA TRP A 143 13.89 12.47 7.45
C TRP A 143 12.99 12.85 8.62
N VAL A 144 13.53 13.48 9.66
CA VAL A 144 12.75 13.97 10.81
C VAL A 144 11.68 14.96 10.35
N GLN A 145 12.02 15.92 9.49
CA GLN A 145 11.04 16.86 8.96
C GLN A 145 9.93 16.18 8.15
N TYR A 146 10.30 15.21 7.31
CA TYR A 146 9.36 14.42 6.50
C TYR A 146 8.40 13.63 7.38
N SER A 147 8.93 12.91 8.37
CA SER A 147 8.16 12.01 9.22
C SER A 147 7.28 12.78 10.21
N THR A 148 7.79 13.88 10.78
CA THR A 148 6.98 14.76 11.64
C THR A 148 5.89 15.51 10.88
N PHE A 149 6.10 15.81 9.60
CA PHE A 149 5.05 16.36 8.75
C PHE A 149 3.90 15.37 8.54
N ASP A 150 4.12 14.06 8.66
CA ASP A 150 3.04 13.08 8.51
C ASP A 150 2.04 13.15 9.65
N ALA A 151 2.54 13.27 10.89
CA ALA A 151 1.71 13.49 12.06
C ALA A 151 0.96 14.84 11.98
N GLU A 152 1.67 15.89 11.54
CA GLU A 152 1.11 17.23 11.33
C GLU A 152 -0.02 17.22 10.28
N ALA A 153 0.25 16.70 9.08
CA ALA A 153 -0.71 16.63 7.99
C ALA A 153 -1.92 15.77 8.38
N THR A 154 -1.70 14.65 9.06
CA THR A 154 -2.78 13.78 9.56
C THR A 154 -3.72 14.53 10.50
N TRP A 155 -3.18 15.28 11.45
CA TRP A 155 -3.99 16.08 12.37
C TRP A 155 -4.85 17.12 11.63
N TYR A 156 -4.25 17.86 10.71
CA TYR A 156 -4.98 18.88 9.96
C TYR A 156 -5.99 18.29 8.98
N LEU A 157 -5.67 17.16 8.36
CA LEU A 157 -6.62 16.43 7.53
C LEU A 157 -7.81 15.97 8.35
N ARG A 158 -7.59 15.47 9.57
CA ARG A 158 -8.70 15.08 10.45
C ARG A 158 -9.64 16.24 10.69
N ASP A 159 -9.12 17.40 11.08
CA ASP A 159 -9.95 18.58 11.37
C ASP A 159 -10.75 19.02 10.12
N ARG A 160 -10.09 19.05 8.95
CA ARG A 160 -10.74 19.39 7.68
C ARG A 160 -11.82 18.37 7.30
N LEU A 161 -11.51 17.08 7.36
CA LEU A 161 -12.42 16.00 6.96
C LEU A 161 -13.58 15.86 7.95
N GLU A 162 -13.33 16.01 9.26
CA GLU A 162 -14.38 16.02 10.27
C GLU A 162 -15.40 17.12 9.98
N ARG A 163 -14.96 18.35 9.69
CA ARG A 163 -15.87 19.45 9.30
C ARG A 163 -16.69 19.10 8.05
N ARG A 164 -16.07 18.48 7.03
CA ARG A 164 -16.78 18.07 5.81
C ARG A 164 -17.82 16.98 6.10
N LEU A 165 -17.47 15.95 6.86
CA LEU A 165 -18.38 14.87 7.25
C LEU A 165 -19.54 15.39 8.12
N ARG A 166 -19.30 16.35 9.02
CA ARG A 166 -20.35 17.00 9.80
C ARG A 166 -21.30 17.84 8.95
N SER A 167 -20.85 18.33 7.79
CA SER A 167 -21.72 19.07 6.87
C SER A 167 -22.61 18.16 6.00
N GLN A 168 -22.26 16.88 5.86
CA GLN A 168 -23.03 15.91 5.09
C GLN A 168 -24.08 15.23 5.98
N HIS A 169 -25.35 15.56 5.76
CA HIS A 169 -26.48 14.97 6.48
C HIS A 169 -26.91 13.64 5.85
N ILE A 170 -27.25 12.67 6.70
CA ILE A 170 -27.78 11.37 6.25
C ILE A 170 -29.26 11.54 5.92
N ARG A 171 -29.64 11.19 4.69
CA ARG A 171 -31.03 11.32 4.23
C ARG A 171 -31.96 10.48 5.11
N GLY A 172 -32.91 11.16 5.77
CA GLY A 172 -33.91 10.50 6.61
C GLY A 172 -33.48 10.23 8.05
N ALA A 173 -32.34 10.78 8.51
CA ALA A 173 -31.92 10.72 9.90
C ALA A 173 -31.44 12.11 10.39
N GLU A 174 -31.65 12.42 11.67
CA GLU A 174 -31.07 13.59 12.33
C GLU A 174 -29.60 13.35 12.70
N ARG A 175 -28.81 12.90 11.71
CA ARG A 175 -27.42 12.48 11.87
C ARG A 175 -26.59 12.91 10.68
N THR A 176 -25.30 13.10 10.93
CA THR A 176 -24.29 13.45 9.93
C THR A 176 -23.45 12.23 9.55
N MET A 177 -22.72 12.32 8.45
CA MET A 177 -21.75 11.29 8.08
C MET A 177 -20.65 11.13 9.13
N PHE A 178 -20.35 12.18 9.91
CA PHE A 178 -19.40 12.06 11.02
C PHE A 178 -19.97 11.22 12.18
N ASP A 179 -21.27 11.31 12.45
CA ASP A 179 -21.88 10.48 13.51
C ASP A 179 -21.86 9.00 13.13
N LEU A 180 -22.06 8.68 11.85
CA LEU A 180 -21.90 7.32 11.32
C LEU A 180 -20.45 6.86 11.40
N TYR A 181 -19.51 7.74 11.07
CA TYR A 181 -18.08 7.45 11.18
C TYR A 181 -17.68 7.10 12.62
N ALA A 182 -18.06 7.94 13.58
CA ALA A 182 -17.71 7.74 14.99
C ALA A 182 -18.38 6.50 15.58
N GLU A 183 -19.65 6.23 15.27
CA GLU A 183 -20.38 5.09 15.83
C GLU A 183 -19.97 3.75 15.22
N TYR A 184 -19.65 3.70 13.93
CA TYR A 184 -19.40 2.44 13.23
C TYR A 184 -17.97 2.27 12.76
N PHE A 185 -17.40 3.26 12.07
CA PHE A 185 -16.09 3.10 11.43
C PHE A 185 -14.95 3.08 12.45
N VAL A 186 -15.03 3.87 13.51
CA VAL A 186 -14.01 3.88 14.57
C VAL A 186 -13.94 2.52 15.28
N PRO A 187 -15.00 1.99 15.91
CA PRO A 187 -14.92 0.68 16.57
C PRO A 187 -14.66 -0.46 15.59
N PHE A 188 -15.17 -0.37 14.36
CA PHE A 188 -14.89 -1.37 13.33
C PHE A 188 -13.41 -1.37 12.91
N GLY A 189 -12.76 -0.20 12.84
CA GLY A 189 -11.34 -0.11 12.53
C GLY A 189 -10.47 -0.79 13.57
N GLU A 190 -10.77 -0.62 14.86
CA GLU A 190 -10.05 -1.31 15.94
C GLU A 190 -10.26 -2.83 15.85
N LEU A 191 -11.51 -3.29 15.67
CA LEU A 191 -11.82 -4.70 15.48
C LEU A 191 -11.10 -5.32 14.26
N LEU A 192 -11.05 -4.61 13.13
CA LEU A 192 -10.36 -5.10 11.93
C LEU A 192 -8.88 -5.34 12.21
N THR A 193 -8.22 -4.45 12.93
CA THR A 193 -6.80 -4.64 13.27
C THR A 193 -6.59 -5.82 14.21
N ASP A 194 -7.54 -6.11 15.11
CA ASP A 194 -7.50 -7.35 15.92
C ASP A 194 -7.66 -8.60 15.05
N MET A 195 -8.59 -8.58 14.09
CA MET A 195 -8.81 -9.69 13.17
C MET A 195 -7.58 -9.93 12.28
N GLU A 196 -6.98 -8.87 11.73
CA GLU A 196 -5.75 -8.93 10.93
C GLU A 196 -4.60 -9.54 11.75
N ARG A 197 -4.47 -9.16 13.02
CA ARG A 197 -3.46 -9.69 13.94
C ARG A 197 -3.66 -11.18 14.24
N VAL A 198 -4.90 -11.62 14.46
CA VAL A 198 -5.20 -13.05 14.68
C VAL A 198 -4.93 -13.88 13.43
N GLY A 199 -5.23 -13.31 12.26
CA GLY A 199 -5.12 -14.00 10.97
C GLY A 199 -6.06 -15.20 10.88
N PHE A 200 -5.74 -16.13 9.99
CA PHE A 200 -6.47 -17.39 9.85
C PHE A 200 -5.50 -18.55 9.62
N LYS A 201 -5.85 -19.73 10.14
CA LYS A 201 -5.03 -20.93 9.97
C LYS A 201 -5.20 -21.50 8.57
N ILE A 202 -4.10 -21.95 7.99
CA ILE A 202 -4.05 -22.56 6.66
C ILE A 202 -3.46 -23.96 6.80
N ASP A 203 -4.11 -24.95 6.18
CA ASP A 203 -3.55 -26.29 6.04
C ASP A 203 -2.61 -26.33 4.82
N VAL A 204 -1.31 -26.26 5.10
CA VAL A 204 -0.27 -26.26 4.07
C VAL A 204 -0.26 -27.57 3.28
N SER A 205 -0.55 -28.71 3.93
CA SER A 205 -0.55 -30.01 3.26
C SER A 205 -1.68 -30.14 2.24
N GLN A 206 -2.85 -29.59 2.57
CA GLN A 206 -3.96 -29.52 1.63
C GLN A 206 -3.66 -28.61 0.44
N LEU A 207 -2.96 -27.49 0.67
CA LEU A 207 -2.54 -26.59 -0.41
C LEU A 207 -1.50 -27.26 -1.33
N GLU A 208 -0.58 -28.03 -0.80
CA GLU A 208 0.40 -28.80 -1.59
C GLU A 208 -0.27 -29.87 -2.45
N GLU A 209 -1.29 -30.55 -1.93
CA GLU A 209 -2.11 -31.48 -2.73
C GLU A 209 -2.88 -30.74 -3.82
N ALA A 210 -3.54 -29.64 -3.49
CA ALA A 210 -4.27 -28.83 -4.46
C ALA A 210 -3.35 -28.30 -5.57
N GLN A 211 -2.12 -27.91 -5.23
CA GLN A 211 -1.10 -27.50 -6.19
C GLN A 211 -0.74 -28.66 -7.13
N ARG A 212 -0.44 -29.85 -6.60
CA ARG A 212 -0.11 -31.03 -7.44
C ARG A 212 -1.24 -31.39 -8.41
N VAL A 213 -2.48 -31.34 -7.94
CA VAL A 213 -3.66 -31.58 -8.80
C VAL A 213 -3.76 -30.51 -9.88
N ALA A 214 -3.58 -29.23 -9.54
CA ALA A 214 -3.63 -28.12 -10.50
C ALA A 214 -2.52 -28.20 -11.56
N GLU A 215 -1.30 -28.59 -11.17
CA GLU A 215 -0.17 -28.80 -12.09
C GLU A 215 -0.43 -29.97 -13.05
N ALA A 216 -0.91 -31.11 -12.54
CA ALA A 216 -1.29 -32.25 -13.36
C ALA A 216 -2.43 -31.91 -14.34
N ASP A 217 -3.43 -31.15 -13.88
CA ASP A 217 -4.52 -30.67 -14.72
C ASP A 217 -4.02 -29.71 -15.80
N LEU A 218 -3.11 -28.80 -15.46
CA LEU A 218 -2.49 -27.88 -16.42
C LEU A 218 -1.77 -28.65 -17.54
N GLU A 219 -0.95 -29.65 -17.19
CA GLU A 219 -0.26 -30.50 -18.17
C GLU A 219 -1.24 -31.28 -19.03
N ARG A 220 -2.29 -31.85 -18.43
CA ARG A 220 -3.34 -32.60 -19.13
C ARG A 220 -4.07 -31.71 -20.13
N TYR A 221 -4.53 -30.54 -19.70
CA TYR A 221 -5.27 -29.63 -20.58
C TYR A 221 -4.38 -28.99 -21.64
N ALA A 222 -3.12 -28.68 -21.32
CA ALA A 222 -2.15 -28.21 -22.30
C ALA A 222 -1.89 -29.26 -23.38
N SER A 223 -1.73 -30.53 -22.99
CA SER A 223 -1.53 -31.64 -23.92
C SER A 223 -2.78 -31.89 -24.78
N ASN A 224 -3.97 -31.89 -24.16
CA ASN A 224 -5.24 -32.02 -24.88
C ASN A 224 -5.43 -30.89 -25.90
N PHE A 225 -5.09 -29.66 -25.52
CA PHE A 225 -5.17 -28.51 -26.43
C PHE A 225 -4.19 -28.66 -27.60
N ARG A 226 -2.92 -28.99 -27.34
CA ARG A 226 -1.92 -29.23 -28.40
C ARG A 226 -2.38 -30.34 -29.35
N HIS A 227 -2.89 -31.45 -28.81
CA HIS A 227 -3.42 -32.56 -29.61
C HIS A 227 -4.65 -32.17 -30.43
N TRP A 228 -5.56 -31.37 -29.88
CA TRP A 228 -6.68 -30.82 -30.66
C TRP A 228 -6.18 -29.89 -31.77
N ALA A 229 -5.20 -29.04 -31.47
CA ALA A 229 -4.66 -28.05 -32.38
C ALA A 229 -3.91 -28.70 -33.57
N THR A 230 -3.33 -29.90 -33.41
CA THR A 230 -2.67 -30.62 -34.52
C THR A 230 -3.60 -30.97 -35.67
N ARG A 231 -4.92 -31.01 -35.44
CA ARG A 231 -5.92 -31.21 -36.50
C ARG A 231 -5.96 -30.07 -37.51
N TYR A 232 -5.47 -28.89 -37.13
CA TYR A 232 -5.43 -27.69 -37.97
C TYR A 232 -4.02 -27.37 -38.46
N CYS A 233 -3.00 -27.61 -37.64
CA CYS A 233 -1.59 -27.40 -37.99
C CYS A 233 -0.71 -28.38 -37.23
N ALA A 234 0.04 -29.23 -37.94
CA ALA A 234 0.90 -30.26 -37.32
C ALA A 234 1.90 -29.67 -36.31
N ASP A 235 2.45 -28.49 -36.60
CA ASP A 235 3.42 -27.79 -35.74
C ASP A 235 2.81 -27.27 -34.43
N ALA A 236 1.47 -27.24 -34.31
CA ALA A 236 0.80 -26.86 -33.08
C ALA A 236 1.07 -27.84 -31.91
N ALA A 237 1.60 -29.04 -32.21
CA ALA A 237 2.12 -29.96 -31.20
C ALA A 237 3.21 -29.32 -30.31
N PHE A 238 3.99 -28.38 -30.86
CA PHE A 238 5.11 -27.72 -30.17
C PHE A 238 4.75 -26.32 -29.69
N MET A 239 3.46 -25.96 -29.73
CA MET A 239 3.00 -24.64 -29.36
C MET A 239 3.24 -24.34 -27.87
N ASN A 240 3.84 -23.19 -27.60
CA ASN A 240 3.91 -22.57 -26.29
C ASN A 240 2.58 -21.85 -26.00
N LEU A 241 1.79 -22.42 -25.10
CA LEU A 241 0.47 -21.92 -24.72
C LEU A 241 0.51 -20.65 -23.86
N ASP A 242 1.66 -20.34 -23.26
CA ASP A 242 1.86 -19.09 -22.53
C ASP A 242 2.11 -17.92 -23.49
N SER A 243 2.53 -18.21 -24.72
CA SER A 243 2.81 -17.17 -25.71
C SER A 243 1.53 -16.61 -26.33
N GLU A 244 1.18 -15.38 -25.95
CA GLU A 244 0.10 -14.62 -26.60
C GLU A 244 0.30 -14.50 -28.11
N ASN A 245 1.55 -14.36 -28.57
CA ASN A 245 1.86 -14.28 -30.00
C ASN A 245 1.55 -15.58 -30.73
N GLN A 246 1.88 -16.74 -30.13
CA GLN A 246 1.55 -18.04 -30.73
C GLN A 246 0.05 -18.28 -30.72
N LYS A 247 -0.64 -18.02 -29.60
CA LYS A 247 -2.10 -18.09 -29.49
C LYS A 247 -2.78 -17.21 -30.55
N ARG A 248 -2.32 -15.97 -30.69
CA ARG A 248 -2.86 -15.03 -31.68
C ARG A 248 -2.65 -15.54 -33.11
N GLN A 249 -1.47 -16.09 -33.42
CA GLN A 249 -1.17 -16.68 -34.72
C GLN A 249 -2.10 -17.87 -35.01
N PHE A 250 -2.26 -18.79 -34.06
CA PHE A 250 -3.05 -20.00 -34.27
C PHE A 250 -4.55 -19.71 -34.46
N PHE A 251 -5.14 -18.84 -33.63
CA PHE A 251 -6.59 -18.62 -33.64
C PHE A 251 -7.08 -17.62 -34.68
N PHE A 252 -6.27 -16.61 -35.02
CA PHE A 252 -6.77 -15.45 -35.77
C PHE A 252 -6.03 -15.20 -37.09
N ALA A 253 -4.96 -15.93 -37.39
CA ALA A 253 -4.30 -15.76 -38.69
C ALA A 253 -5.15 -16.36 -39.84
N PRO A 254 -5.17 -15.72 -41.02
CA PRO A 254 -4.67 -14.37 -41.29
C PRO A 254 -5.59 -13.28 -40.75
N ALA A 255 -5.03 -12.22 -40.15
CA ALA A 255 -5.79 -11.07 -39.67
C ALA A 255 -5.02 -9.76 -39.88
N ARG A 256 -5.75 -8.65 -39.98
CA ARG A 256 -5.16 -7.31 -40.04
C ARG A 256 -5.52 -6.50 -38.80
N ASN A 257 -4.52 -5.93 -38.15
CA ASN A 257 -4.75 -5.03 -37.03
C ASN A 257 -5.41 -3.75 -37.54
N ARG A 258 -6.63 -3.45 -37.06
CA ARG A 258 -7.39 -2.26 -37.48
C ARG A 258 -6.78 -0.93 -37.02
N LYS A 259 -5.97 -0.93 -35.95
CA LYS A 259 -5.33 0.28 -35.41
C LYS A 259 -3.94 0.53 -35.99
N THR A 260 -3.11 -0.51 -36.08
CA THR A 260 -1.71 -0.37 -36.55
C THR A 260 -1.53 -0.70 -38.02
N GLY A 261 -2.49 -1.37 -38.66
CA GLY A 261 -2.40 -1.81 -40.06
C GLY A 261 -1.56 -3.07 -40.27
N ASP A 262 -0.89 -3.57 -39.22
CA ASP A 262 -0.03 -4.75 -39.26
C ASP A 262 -0.79 -5.99 -39.72
N LEU A 263 -0.15 -6.76 -40.60
CA LEU A 263 -0.67 -8.02 -41.08
C LEU A 263 -0.12 -9.17 -40.22
N LEU A 264 -1.04 -9.95 -39.68
CA LEU A 264 -0.74 -11.27 -39.14
C LEU A 264 -0.79 -12.26 -40.31
N PRO A 265 0.36 -12.75 -40.79
CA PRO A 265 0.43 -13.61 -41.97
C PRO A 265 -0.26 -14.95 -41.69
N VAL A 266 -0.68 -15.66 -42.74
CA VAL A 266 -1.28 -17.01 -42.63
C VAL A 266 -0.34 -17.96 -41.89
N GLU A 267 0.95 -17.89 -42.19
CA GLU A 267 1.99 -18.75 -41.63
C GLU A 267 3.08 -17.91 -40.97
N ARG A 268 3.65 -18.41 -39.88
CA ARG A 268 4.75 -17.77 -39.18
C ARG A 268 5.67 -18.80 -38.54
N VAL A 269 6.95 -18.74 -38.91
CA VAL A 269 7.99 -19.54 -38.25
C VAL A 269 8.33 -18.91 -36.91
N LEU A 270 8.26 -19.71 -35.85
CA LEU A 270 8.51 -19.28 -34.48
C LEU A 270 9.60 -20.16 -33.87
N MET A 271 10.60 -19.53 -33.27
CA MET A 271 11.68 -20.26 -32.59
C MET A 271 11.13 -20.98 -31.37
N LEU A 272 11.32 -22.30 -31.31
CA LEU A 272 11.08 -23.09 -30.11
C LEU A 272 12.18 -22.75 -29.10
N LYS A 273 11.80 -22.07 -28.01
CA LYS A 273 12.64 -22.07 -26.81
C LYS A 273 12.49 -23.45 -26.19
N ILE A 274 13.48 -24.32 -26.42
CA ILE A 274 13.62 -25.54 -25.63
C ILE A 274 13.86 -25.06 -24.19
N LEU A 275 12.86 -25.26 -23.33
CA LEU A 275 12.99 -25.02 -21.89
C LEU A 275 14.08 -25.99 -21.39
N LYS A 276 15.13 -25.44 -20.78
CA LYS A 276 16.11 -26.20 -20.00
C LYS A 276 15.50 -26.61 -18.68
#